data_AF-A0A2V9ZDL6-F1
#
_entry.id   AF-A0A2V9ZDL6-F1
#
_cell.length_a   1.000
_cell.length_b   1.000
_cell.length_c   1.000
_cell.angle_alpha   90.00
_cell.angle_beta   90.00
_cell.angle_gamma   90.00
#
_symmetry.space_group_name_H-M   'P 1'
#
loop_
_entity.id
_entity.type
_entity.pdbx_description
1 polymer ?
#
loop_
_entity_poly.entity_id
_entity_poly.type
_entity_poly.pdbx_seq_one_letter_code
_entity_poly.pdbx_strand_id
1 'polypeptide(L)'
;MKGSVWAWSSPRYCLVLIPALLLISVALAGCGSGSGNGFRLGSGSNNAILKGQYAFAYSGESNGSGFVTAAGSFTADGNGNISAGMMDIVIFGTNPAGHSSANFTGTYAVGSDNRGNAVLKGVPGCGTWQFTLTGSNHGLMSCFGLGTDPVVTASGAIDAQNSAAFTTASLMGNYVLGFGGVGSTGGVIGMAGQWTMDGAGHVTAGELDVNDSLSVLHPTNVVGTYSVGASNGRGTAQISSTFGTQNFAFYVVSGNDVKFIETDVQPTVSGEVLRQATTPFNLNGSYAFILGGVDSGLRAQAAGGIVSADGAGHLNSSQPGVLDLNDDAVTVLLGQSLTATTYSFSATGRGTTTLGNFFGMALYPAANGTVDLVEIDGNGVMSGTALAQSGTPLGTSALSGNYALNFTGTNFAILNEEDITGLLTSSGNGALSGVLDINNFGSITQGIAISPSTYTPANVAGISGYGSAPINTSAGNFNMQVYQVNSKTVLLLDVDGNNSPVPRVLTGVLQQ
;
A
#
# COMPACT_ATOMS: atom_id res chain seq x y z
N MET A 1 -57.19 -19.82 -52.20
CA MET A 1 -57.66 -20.66 -51.07
C MET A 1 -57.47 -19.84 -49.79
N LYS A 2 -58.43 -19.84 -48.84
CA LYS A 2 -58.37 -19.34 -47.43
C LYS A 2 -57.48 -18.07 -47.21
N GLY A 3 -57.97 -16.83 -47.08
CA GLY A 3 -59.02 -16.34 -46.15
C GLY A 3 -58.42 -16.04 -44.76
N SER A 4 -58.79 -15.02 -43.96
CA SER A 4 -59.74 -13.88 -44.11
C SER A 4 -59.88 -13.13 -42.75
N VAL A 5 -60.20 -11.83 -42.60
CA VAL A 5 -60.08 -10.57 -43.40
C VAL A 5 -60.62 -9.37 -42.55
N TRP A 6 -60.40 -8.08 -42.93
CA TRP A 6 -60.90 -6.82 -42.28
C TRP A 6 -60.25 -6.39 -40.93
N ALA A 7 -60.18 -5.11 -40.49
CA ALA A 7 -60.63 -3.81 -41.06
C ALA A 7 -59.96 -2.55 -40.40
N TRP A 8 -59.81 -1.46 -41.18
CA TRP A 8 -59.98 -0.01 -40.84
C TRP A 8 -59.10 0.62 -39.72
N SER A 9 -58.70 1.91 -39.72
CA SER A 9 -58.80 3.04 -40.67
C SER A 9 -57.73 4.12 -40.33
N SER A 10 -57.41 5.03 -41.26
CA SER A 10 -56.57 6.24 -41.02
C SER A 10 -57.49 7.46 -40.70
N PRO A 11 -57.08 8.53 -39.97
CA PRO A 11 -56.03 9.45 -40.47
C PRO A 11 -55.22 10.31 -39.45
N ARG A 12 -54.05 10.79 -39.94
CA ARG A 12 -53.43 12.14 -39.82
C ARG A 12 -53.51 13.02 -38.54
N TYR A 13 -52.30 13.41 -38.08
CA TYR A 13 -51.88 14.66 -37.40
C TYR A 13 -52.59 15.15 -36.12
N CYS A 14 -51.82 15.25 -35.01
CA CYS A 14 -51.70 16.52 -34.26
C CYS A 14 -50.38 16.56 -33.45
N LEU A 15 -49.84 17.77 -33.24
CA LEU A 15 -48.57 18.04 -32.56
C LEU A 15 -48.85 18.68 -31.19
N VAL A 16 -48.62 17.95 -30.09
CA VAL A 16 -48.88 18.46 -28.71
C VAL A 16 -47.82 17.96 -27.71
N LEU A 17 -47.12 18.94 -27.12
CA LEU A 17 -46.30 18.95 -25.88
C LEU A 17 -45.59 17.68 -25.38
N ILE A 18 -44.27 17.80 -25.23
CA ILE A 18 -43.41 16.98 -24.35
C ILE A 18 -43.54 17.52 -22.91
N PRO A 19 -43.97 16.72 -21.92
CA PRO A 19 -43.75 17.03 -20.51
C PRO A 19 -42.36 16.54 -20.08
N ALA A 20 -41.58 17.43 -19.46
CA ALA A 20 -40.28 17.06 -18.90
C ALA A 20 -40.45 16.09 -17.73
N LEU A 21 -39.92 14.87 -17.85
CA LEU A 21 -39.98 13.86 -16.81
C LEU A 21 -38.88 14.14 -15.76
N LEU A 22 -39.28 14.68 -14.62
CA LEU A 22 -38.39 14.96 -13.50
C LEU A 22 -37.91 13.63 -12.87
N LEU A 23 -36.68 13.22 -13.18
CA LEU A 23 -36.03 12.04 -12.59
C LEU A 23 -35.67 12.33 -11.11
N ILE A 24 -36.61 12.05 -10.23
CA ILE A 24 -36.36 12.00 -8.78
C ILE A 24 -35.62 10.70 -8.47
N SER A 25 -34.30 10.80 -8.27
CA SER A 25 -33.47 9.72 -7.74
C SER A 25 -33.82 9.47 -6.26
N VAL A 26 -34.75 8.56 -6.01
CA VAL A 26 -35.07 8.11 -4.65
C VAL A 26 -33.89 7.31 -4.12
N ALA A 27 -33.15 7.88 -3.17
CA ALA A 27 -32.17 7.15 -2.40
C ALA A 27 -32.88 6.11 -1.51
N LEU A 28 -32.82 4.83 -1.89
CA LEU A 28 -33.20 3.76 -0.99
C LEU A 28 -32.12 3.61 0.09
N ALA A 29 -32.39 4.15 1.27
CA ALA A 29 -31.65 3.83 2.49
C ALA A 29 -31.90 2.35 2.88
N GLY A 30 -31.16 1.45 2.25
CA GLY A 30 -31.19 0.02 2.54
C GLY A 30 -30.49 -0.32 3.85
N CYS A 31 -31.21 -0.24 4.97
CA CYS A 31 -30.75 -0.85 6.22
C CYS A 31 -30.89 -2.38 6.12
N GLY A 32 -29.93 -3.01 5.44
CA GLY A 32 -29.94 -4.43 5.10
C GLY A 32 -28.89 -5.24 5.87
N SER A 33 -29.23 -5.69 7.08
CA SER A 33 -28.46 -6.70 7.81
C SER A 33 -28.61 -8.07 7.14
N GLY A 34 -27.81 -8.32 6.11
CA GLY A 34 -27.75 -9.60 5.40
C GLY A 34 -26.31 -10.02 5.15
N SER A 35 -25.88 -11.11 5.77
CA SER A 35 -24.57 -11.75 5.59
C SER A 35 -24.52 -12.47 4.24
N GLY A 36 -24.14 -11.75 3.19
CA GLY A 36 -24.06 -12.29 1.84
C GLY A 36 -22.74 -11.88 1.20
N ASN A 37 -21.92 -12.88 0.86
CA ASN A 37 -20.64 -12.72 0.18
C ASN A 37 -20.86 -11.96 -1.14
N GLY A 38 -20.33 -10.75 -1.23
CA GLY A 38 -20.43 -9.92 -2.42
C GLY A 38 -20.21 -8.44 -2.12
N PHE A 39 -19.60 -7.74 -3.08
CA PHE A 39 -19.32 -6.32 -3.07
C PHE A 39 -20.61 -5.48 -2.95
N ARG A 40 -20.59 -4.47 -2.08
CA ARG A 40 -21.69 -3.53 -1.86
C ARG A 40 -21.17 -2.11 -1.82
N LEU A 41 -21.82 -1.22 -2.57
CA LEU A 41 -21.65 0.22 -2.35
C LEU A 41 -22.22 0.60 -0.98
N GLY A 42 -21.51 1.46 -0.25
CA GLY A 42 -21.94 2.00 1.03
C GLY A 42 -23.13 2.96 0.92
N SER A 43 -23.54 3.54 2.05
CA SER A 43 -24.65 4.51 2.11
C SER A 43 -24.40 5.81 1.34
N GLY A 44 -23.14 6.14 1.04
CA GLY A 44 -22.73 7.41 0.44
C GLY A 44 -22.84 8.62 1.37
N SER A 45 -23.13 8.41 2.66
CA SER A 45 -23.35 9.50 3.64
C SER A 45 -22.13 10.40 3.83
N ASN A 46 -20.93 9.89 3.58
CA ASN A 46 -19.68 10.62 3.74
C ASN A 46 -18.99 10.92 2.39
N ASN A 47 -19.72 10.89 1.26
CA ASN A 47 -19.15 11.10 -0.09
C ASN A 47 -18.36 12.40 -0.25
N ALA A 48 -18.69 13.43 0.54
CA ALA A 48 -18.03 14.73 0.54
C ALA A 48 -16.58 14.71 1.07
N ILE A 49 -16.14 13.63 1.76
CA ILE A 49 -14.75 13.48 2.22
C ILE A 49 -13.82 13.26 1.02
N LEU A 50 -14.21 12.41 0.07
CA LEU A 50 -13.44 12.12 -1.14
C LEU A 50 -13.82 13.13 -2.23
N LYS A 51 -13.07 14.23 -2.34
CA LYS A 51 -13.37 15.32 -3.27
C LYS A 51 -12.10 16.04 -3.75
N GLY A 52 -11.91 16.06 -5.05
CA GLY A 52 -10.73 16.67 -5.68
C GLY A 52 -9.92 15.66 -6.48
N GLN A 53 -8.64 15.98 -6.67
CA GLN A 53 -7.68 15.17 -7.43
C GLN A 53 -6.90 14.26 -6.47
N TYR A 54 -6.85 12.96 -6.77
CA TYR A 54 -6.13 11.96 -5.98
C TYR A 54 -5.23 11.13 -6.87
N ALA A 55 -4.07 10.74 -6.35
CA ALA A 55 -3.24 9.68 -6.89
C ALA A 55 -3.52 8.40 -6.09
N PHE A 56 -3.21 7.25 -6.68
CA PHE A 56 -3.21 5.98 -5.99
C PHE A 56 -2.08 5.10 -6.50
N ALA A 57 -1.67 4.15 -5.67
CA ALA A 57 -0.83 3.03 -6.10
C ALA A 57 -1.27 1.77 -5.33
N TYR A 58 -1.14 0.61 -5.97
CA TYR A 58 -1.33 -0.69 -5.34
C TYR A 58 -0.40 -1.74 -5.97
N SER A 59 -0.10 -2.78 -5.20
CA SER A 59 0.65 -3.96 -5.67
C SER A 59 0.12 -5.24 -5.02
N GLY A 60 0.31 -6.37 -5.69
CA GLY A 60 -0.10 -7.69 -5.23
C GLY A 60 0.00 -8.74 -6.34
N GLU A 61 -0.95 -9.65 -6.41
CA GLU A 61 -1.01 -10.79 -7.32
C GLU A 61 -2.29 -10.83 -8.17
N SER A 62 -2.09 -11.20 -9.43
CA SER A 62 -3.13 -11.41 -10.44
C SER A 62 -3.27 -12.91 -10.69
N ASN A 63 -4.51 -13.42 -10.65
CA ASN A 63 -4.76 -14.84 -10.87
C ASN A 63 -4.19 -15.32 -12.22
N GLY A 64 -3.47 -16.45 -12.18
CA GLY A 64 -2.84 -17.05 -13.36
C GLY A 64 -1.70 -16.26 -14.02
N SER A 65 -1.31 -15.09 -13.50
CA SER A 65 -0.29 -14.22 -14.11
C SER A 65 0.88 -13.88 -13.15
N GLY A 66 0.64 -13.88 -11.84
CA GLY A 66 1.66 -13.53 -10.84
C GLY A 66 1.58 -12.05 -10.45
N PHE A 67 2.70 -11.42 -10.10
CA PHE A 67 2.74 -10.07 -9.55
C PHE A 67 2.06 -9.02 -10.46
N VAL A 68 1.34 -8.10 -9.84
CA VAL A 68 0.70 -6.95 -10.48
C VAL A 68 0.99 -5.70 -9.67
N THR A 69 1.23 -4.60 -10.38
CA THR A 69 1.31 -3.26 -9.79
C THR A 69 0.55 -2.26 -10.65
N ALA A 70 -0.06 -1.27 -10.03
CA ALA A 70 -0.65 -0.13 -10.70
C ALA A 70 -0.33 1.18 -9.97
N ALA A 71 -0.23 2.26 -10.74
CA ALA A 71 -0.32 3.61 -10.20
C ALA A 71 -1.25 4.45 -11.09
N GLY A 72 -1.91 5.43 -10.52
CA GLY A 72 -2.89 6.22 -11.24
C GLY A 72 -3.28 7.52 -10.56
N SER A 73 -4.19 8.23 -11.21
CA SER A 73 -4.84 9.45 -10.70
C SER A 73 -6.31 9.48 -11.07
N PHE A 74 -7.15 10.10 -10.24
CA PHE A 74 -8.57 10.29 -10.50
C PHE A 74 -9.13 11.56 -9.85
N THR A 75 -10.28 12.01 -10.36
CA THR A 75 -11.00 13.18 -9.85
C THR A 75 -12.35 12.76 -9.27
N ALA A 76 -12.51 12.87 -7.96
CA ALA A 76 -13.77 12.63 -7.25
C ALA A 76 -14.56 13.92 -7.06
N ASP A 77 -15.89 13.87 -7.25
CA ASP A 77 -16.76 15.05 -7.24
C ASP A 77 -17.27 15.48 -5.86
N GLY A 78 -17.13 14.63 -4.83
CA GLY A 78 -17.71 14.82 -3.50
C GLY A 78 -19.16 14.35 -3.36
N ASN A 79 -19.77 13.80 -4.42
CA ASN A 79 -21.16 13.33 -4.45
C ASN A 79 -21.30 11.85 -4.83
N GLY A 80 -20.21 11.16 -5.19
CA GLY A 80 -20.19 9.74 -5.51
C GLY A 80 -19.81 9.40 -6.95
N ASN A 81 -19.25 10.34 -7.72
CA ASN A 81 -18.78 10.12 -9.08
C ASN A 81 -17.27 10.34 -9.21
N ILE A 82 -16.61 9.44 -9.94
CA ILE A 82 -15.25 9.64 -10.45
C ILE A 82 -15.41 10.14 -11.89
N SER A 83 -15.18 11.43 -12.09
CA SER A 83 -15.48 12.15 -13.34
C SER A 83 -14.43 11.94 -14.42
N ALA A 84 -13.19 11.70 -14.01
CA ALA A 84 -12.06 11.31 -14.85
C ALA A 84 -11.05 10.52 -14.02
N GLY A 85 -10.30 9.63 -14.66
CA GLY A 85 -9.16 8.94 -14.09
C GLY A 85 -8.27 8.37 -15.18
N MET A 86 -7.00 8.17 -14.84
CA MET A 86 -5.99 7.54 -15.69
C MET A 86 -5.05 6.70 -14.84
N MET A 87 -4.73 5.50 -15.29
CA MET A 87 -3.79 4.59 -14.63
C MET A 87 -2.81 3.97 -15.61
N ASP A 88 -1.68 3.54 -15.09
CA ASP A 88 -0.81 2.51 -15.66
C ASP A 88 -0.93 1.27 -14.77
N ILE A 89 -0.96 0.08 -15.39
CA ILE A 89 -0.85 -1.21 -14.72
C ILE A 89 0.21 -2.04 -15.45
N VAL A 90 0.97 -2.84 -14.71
CA VAL A 90 1.78 -3.93 -15.25
C VAL A 90 1.38 -5.20 -14.54
N ILE A 91 1.10 -6.24 -15.32
CA ILE A 91 0.84 -7.60 -14.84
C ILE A 91 1.96 -8.48 -15.37
N PHE A 92 2.78 -8.99 -14.46
CA PHE A 92 3.86 -9.93 -14.76
C PHE A 92 3.31 -11.21 -15.45
N GLY A 93 4.19 -11.99 -16.07
CA GLY A 93 3.85 -13.32 -16.61
C GLY A 93 2.93 -13.35 -17.85
N THR A 94 2.19 -12.28 -18.14
CA THR A 94 1.50 -12.09 -19.42
C THR A 94 2.51 -11.94 -20.57
N ASN A 95 2.15 -12.32 -21.80
CA ASN A 95 3.06 -12.23 -22.95
C ASN A 95 2.39 -11.54 -24.16
N PRO A 96 2.91 -10.39 -24.64
CA PRO A 96 3.96 -9.58 -24.00
C PRO A 96 3.51 -9.10 -22.61
N ALA A 97 4.46 -8.85 -21.70
CA ALA A 97 4.11 -8.41 -20.35
C ALA A 97 3.32 -7.11 -20.40
N GLY A 98 2.15 -7.15 -19.77
CA GLY A 98 0.99 -6.37 -20.17
C GLY A 98 0.94 -4.96 -19.61
N HIS A 99 2.00 -4.16 -19.78
CA HIS A 99 1.89 -2.72 -19.54
C HIS A 99 0.69 -2.18 -20.29
N SER A 100 -0.24 -1.60 -19.54
CA SER A 100 -1.48 -1.05 -20.06
C SER A 100 -1.72 0.29 -19.40
N SER A 101 -1.91 1.33 -20.22
CA SER A 101 -2.42 2.62 -19.76
C SER A 101 -3.89 2.76 -20.15
N ALA A 102 -4.71 3.23 -19.22
CA ALA A 102 -6.15 3.31 -19.42
C ALA A 102 -6.77 4.54 -18.78
N ASN A 103 -7.69 5.18 -19.50
CA ASN A 103 -8.58 6.19 -18.95
C ASN A 103 -9.84 5.52 -18.39
N PHE A 104 -10.30 5.95 -17.23
CA PHE A 104 -11.45 5.39 -16.57
C PHE A 104 -12.40 6.45 -15.99
N THR A 105 -13.61 6.01 -15.67
CA THR A 105 -14.61 6.74 -14.88
C THR A 105 -15.23 5.78 -13.89
N GLY A 106 -16.02 6.28 -12.94
CA GLY A 106 -16.66 5.38 -11.98
C GLY A 106 -17.65 6.05 -11.05
N THR A 107 -18.14 5.27 -10.10
CA THR A 107 -18.98 5.72 -9.00
C THR A 107 -18.42 5.19 -7.68
N TYR A 108 -18.52 5.97 -6.62
CA TYR A 108 -18.08 5.57 -5.28
C TYR A 108 -19.14 5.90 -4.22
N ALA A 109 -19.07 5.19 -3.10
CA ALA A 109 -19.91 5.45 -1.94
C ALA A 109 -19.12 5.26 -0.64
N VAL A 110 -19.02 6.31 0.17
CA VAL A 110 -18.36 6.32 1.48
C VAL A 110 -19.42 6.24 2.59
N GLY A 111 -19.31 5.24 3.46
CA GLY A 111 -20.16 5.03 4.62
C GLY A 111 -19.84 5.98 5.77
N SER A 112 -20.70 5.96 6.81
CA SER A 112 -20.55 6.77 8.02
C SER A 112 -19.32 6.40 8.87
N ASP A 113 -18.76 5.22 8.63
CA ASP A 113 -17.55 4.65 9.24
C ASP A 113 -16.28 4.90 8.39
N ASN A 114 -16.36 5.80 7.41
CA ASN A 114 -15.32 6.17 6.43
C ASN A 114 -14.80 5.03 5.54
N ARG A 115 -15.29 3.80 5.69
CA ARG A 115 -15.12 2.74 4.70
C ARG A 115 -15.95 3.07 3.47
N GLY A 116 -15.42 2.77 2.31
CA GLY A 116 -16.01 3.11 1.03
C GLY A 116 -15.71 2.08 -0.03
N ASN A 117 -16.44 2.19 -1.13
CA ASN A 117 -16.34 1.28 -2.25
C ASN A 117 -16.41 2.09 -3.55
N ALA A 118 -15.65 1.69 -4.56
CA ALA A 118 -15.71 2.25 -5.91
C ALA A 118 -15.96 1.15 -6.96
N VAL A 119 -16.75 1.49 -7.98
CA VAL A 119 -16.94 0.69 -9.20
C VAL A 119 -16.43 1.51 -10.38
N LEU A 120 -15.45 0.97 -11.08
CA LEU A 120 -14.75 1.63 -12.17
C LEU A 120 -15.15 1.05 -13.54
N LYS A 121 -14.97 1.84 -14.59
CA LYS A 121 -15.26 1.49 -15.98
C LYS A 121 -14.09 1.86 -16.85
N GLY A 122 -13.59 0.91 -17.63
CA GLY A 122 -12.44 1.09 -18.53
C GLY A 122 -11.08 0.81 -17.89
N VAL A 123 -11.03 0.32 -16.63
CA VAL A 123 -9.78 -0.13 -16.01
C VAL A 123 -9.45 -1.57 -16.43
N PRO A 124 -8.19 -1.87 -16.81
CA PRO A 124 -7.69 -3.24 -16.91
C PRO A 124 -7.51 -3.85 -15.50
N GLY A 125 -8.02 -5.06 -15.29
CA GLY A 125 -7.93 -5.78 -14.01
C GLY A 125 -8.88 -5.24 -12.93
N CYS A 126 -8.35 -4.44 -12.01
CA CYS A 126 -8.99 -4.08 -10.73
C CYS A 126 -10.20 -3.12 -10.85
N GLY A 127 -11.33 -3.66 -11.33
CA GLY A 127 -12.59 -2.93 -11.60
C GLY A 127 -13.36 -2.43 -10.38
N THR A 128 -13.07 -2.95 -9.18
CA THR A 128 -13.74 -2.55 -7.93
C THR A 128 -12.74 -2.41 -6.80
N TRP A 129 -12.89 -1.34 -6.02
CA TRP A 129 -12.03 -1.03 -4.87
C TRP A 129 -12.85 -1.06 -3.58
N GLN A 130 -12.28 -1.61 -2.51
CA GLN A 130 -12.59 -1.23 -1.15
C GLN A 130 -11.57 -0.15 -0.75
N PHE A 131 -11.99 0.84 0.03
CA PHE A 131 -11.05 1.73 0.72
C PHE A 131 -11.56 2.15 2.10
N THR A 132 -10.67 2.63 2.95
CA THR A 132 -11.00 3.31 4.22
C THR A 132 -10.27 4.64 4.30
N LEU A 133 -11.01 5.74 4.41
CA LEU A 133 -10.45 7.09 4.44
C LEU A 133 -10.06 7.49 5.87
N THR A 134 -8.82 7.93 6.06
CA THR A 134 -8.37 8.58 7.30
C THR A 134 -8.79 10.04 7.34
N GLY A 135 -8.92 10.67 6.18
CA GLY A 135 -9.48 12.01 6.01
C GLY A 135 -9.73 12.36 4.55
N SER A 136 -9.80 13.66 4.24
CA SER A 136 -9.92 14.13 2.86
C SER A 136 -8.66 13.93 2.02
N ASN A 137 -7.53 13.62 2.65
CA ASN A 137 -6.20 13.68 2.03
C ASN A 137 -5.55 12.31 1.84
N HIS A 138 -6.02 11.28 2.54
CA HIS A 138 -5.41 9.96 2.55
C HIS A 138 -6.45 8.87 2.84
N GLY A 139 -6.23 7.68 2.28
CA GLY A 139 -6.97 6.47 2.60
C GLY A 139 -6.22 5.22 2.15
N LEU A 140 -6.48 4.12 2.85
CA LEU A 140 -5.95 2.80 2.52
C LEU A 140 -6.93 2.04 1.64
N MET A 141 -6.46 1.26 0.67
CA MET A 141 -7.31 0.57 -0.31
C MET A 141 -6.90 -0.86 -0.57
N SER A 142 -7.84 -1.66 -1.09
CA SER A 142 -7.59 -2.97 -1.67
C SER A 142 -8.38 -3.16 -2.96
N CYS A 143 -7.82 -3.93 -3.86
CA CYS A 143 -8.56 -4.49 -4.99
C CYS A 143 -9.60 -5.49 -4.48
N PHE A 144 -10.84 -5.30 -4.89
CA PHE A 144 -12.01 -6.01 -4.35
C PHE A 144 -12.88 -6.56 -5.47
N GLY A 145 -12.21 -7.15 -6.46
CA GLY A 145 -12.78 -7.60 -7.74
C GLY A 145 -13.83 -8.71 -7.61
N LEU A 146 -15.04 -8.47 -8.13
CA LEU A 146 -15.96 -9.56 -8.50
C LEU A 146 -15.86 -9.84 -10.00
N GLY A 147 -14.97 -10.75 -10.38
CA GLY A 147 -15.05 -11.50 -11.65
C GLY A 147 -15.10 -10.68 -12.94
N THR A 148 -13.98 -10.07 -13.31
CA THR A 148 -13.55 -9.96 -14.72
C THR A 148 -12.08 -10.38 -14.81
N ASP A 149 -11.68 -10.91 -15.96
CA ASP A 149 -10.33 -11.44 -16.18
C ASP A 149 -9.31 -10.28 -16.36
N PRO A 150 -8.18 -10.24 -15.62
CA PRO A 150 -7.82 -11.11 -14.50
C PRO A 150 -8.28 -10.56 -13.14
N VAL A 151 -8.46 -11.46 -12.18
CA VAL A 151 -8.80 -11.13 -10.79
C VAL A 151 -7.53 -10.71 -10.06
N VAL A 152 -7.51 -9.46 -9.62
CA VAL A 152 -6.41 -8.86 -8.85
C VAL A 152 -6.73 -8.89 -7.36
N THR A 153 -5.77 -9.39 -6.61
CA THR A 153 -5.59 -9.18 -5.17
C THR A 153 -4.41 -8.22 -5.10
N ALA A 154 -4.60 -7.07 -4.45
CA ALA A 154 -3.58 -6.06 -4.29
C ALA A 154 -4.00 -5.05 -3.22
N SER A 155 -3.03 -4.59 -2.44
CA SER A 155 -3.19 -3.54 -1.43
C SER A 155 -2.45 -2.26 -1.80
N GLY A 156 -2.88 -1.13 -1.23
CA GLY A 156 -2.24 0.16 -1.49
C GLY A 156 -2.90 1.35 -0.81
N ALA A 157 -2.67 2.54 -1.38
CA ALA A 157 -3.11 3.82 -0.81
C ALA A 157 -3.65 4.80 -1.86
N ILE A 158 -4.45 5.75 -1.38
CA ILE A 158 -5.05 6.87 -2.12
C ILE A 158 -4.61 8.17 -1.43
N ASP A 159 -4.02 9.11 -2.17
CA ASP A 159 -3.49 10.36 -1.64
C ASP A 159 -3.96 11.58 -2.43
N ALA A 160 -4.35 12.65 -1.75
CA ALA A 160 -4.76 13.89 -2.41
C ALA A 160 -3.57 14.59 -3.07
N GLN A 161 -3.69 14.85 -4.38
CA GLN A 161 -2.63 15.49 -5.15
C GLN A 161 -2.63 17.01 -4.98
N ASN A 162 -1.44 17.58 -4.78
CA ASN A 162 -1.21 19.00 -4.93
C ASN A 162 -0.88 19.33 -6.39
N SER A 163 -1.85 19.83 -7.15
CA SER A 163 -1.66 20.18 -8.56
C SER A 163 -0.62 21.26 -8.84
N ALA A 164 -0.21 22.07 -7.85
CA ALA A 164 0.92 22.98 -7.99
C ALA A 164 2.28 22.24 -8.11
N ALA A 165 2.32 20.95 -7.80
CA ALA A 165 3.49 20.10 -7.98
C ALA A 165 3.59 19.50 -9.40
N PHE A 166 2.62 19.71 -10.30
CA PHE A 166 2.57 19.08 -11.63
C PHE A 166 3.50 19.78 -12.66
N THR A 167 4.75 20.03 -12.29
CA THR A 167 5.79 20.57 -13.18
C THR A 167 7.13 19.88 -12.88
N THR A 168 8.05 19.83 -13.85
CA THR A 168 9.41 19.28 -13.60
C THR A 168 10.15 20.07 -12.52
N ALA A 169 9.98 21.41 -12.51
CA ALA A 169 10.64 22.31 -11.58
C ALA A 169 10.19 22.11 -10.13
N SER A 170 8.93 21.71 -9.91
CA SER A 170 8.40 21.38 -8.59
C SER A 170 9.03 20.12 -7.98
N LEU A 171 9.72 19.29 -8.79
CA LEU A 171 10.44 18.09 -8.36
C LEU A 171 11.97 18.31 -8.22
N MET A 172 12.45 19.57 -8.20
CA MET A 172 13.89 19.83 -7.99
C MET A 172 14.33 19.45 -6.57
N GLY A 173 15.32 18.57 -6.45
CA GLY A 173 15.94 18.18 -5.18
C GLY A 173 16.42 16.73 -5.12
N ASN A 174 16.83 16.31 -3.93
CA ASN A 174 17.20 14.93 -3.64
C ASN A 174 15.98 14.15 -3.13
N TYR A 175 15.89 12.89 -3.54
CA TYR A 175 14.85 11.95 -3.14
C TYR A 175 15.46 10.62 -2.75
N VAL A 176 14.80 9.91 -1.83
CA VAL A 176 15.00 8.49 -1.57
C VAL A 176 13.89 7.70 -2.24
N LEU A 177 14.12 6.40 -2.44
CA LEU A 177 13.14 5.48 -2.99
C LEU A 177 13.22 4.12 -2.28
N GLY A 178 12.08 3.46 -2.18
CA GLY A 178 11.96 2.05 -1.83
C GLY A 178 10.99 1.39 -2.80
N PHE A 179 11.49 0.49 -3.65
CA PHE A 179 10.70 -0.26 -4.64
C PHE A 179 10.76 -1.76 -4.36
N GLY A 180 9.64 -2.45 -4.62
CA GLY A 180 9.54 -3.90 -4.57
C GLY A 180 8.74 -4.46 -5.74
N GLY A 181 8.84 -5.77 -5.95
CA GLY A 181 8.05 -6.50 -6.94
C GLY A 181 8.74 -7.76 -7.43
N VAL A 182 8.74 -7.96 -8.75
CA VAL A 182 9.36 -9.10 -9.43
C VAL A 182 10.54 -8.67 -10.29
N GLY A 183 11.67 -9.34 -10.10
CA GLY A 183 12.95 -9.04 -10.73
C GLY A 183 13.08 -9.52 -12.17
N SER A 184 14.30 -9.40 -12.67
CA SER A 184 14.67 -9.67 -14.07
C SER A 184 14.55 -11.15 -14.48
N THR A 185 14.40 -12.06 -13.50
CA THR A 185 14.31 -13.51 -13.70
C THR A 185 12.97 -14.12 -13.26
N GLY A 186 12.07 -13.32 -12.69
CA GLY A 186 10.77 -13.76 -12.18
C GLY A 186 10.73 -14.06 -10.67
N GLY A 187 11.85 -13.97 -9.95
CA GLY A 187 11.89 -14.00 -8.49
C GLY A 187 11.59 -12.64 -7.85
N VAL A 188 11.50 -12.59 -6.52
CA VAL A 188 11.25 -11.35 -5.76
C VAL A 188 12.46 -10.41 -5.88
N ILE A 189 12.19 -9.11 -6.02
CA ILE A 189 13.20 -8.05 -6.00
C ILE A 189 12.85 -6.98 -4.96
N GLY A 190 13.86 -6.55 -4.22
CA GLY A 190 13.84 -5.36 -3.38
C GLY A 190 14.89 -4.35 -3.87
N MET A 191 14.54 -3.07 -3.86
CA MET A 191 15.44 -1.97 -4.27
C MET A 191 15.26 -0.80 -3.31
N ALA A 192 16.36 -0.20 -2.86
CA ALA A 192 16.30 1.10 -2.18
C ALA A 192 17.45 1.99 -2.64
N GLY A 193 17.24 3.30 -2.65
CA GLY A 193 18.18 4.21 -3.30
C GLY A 193 17.96 5.67 -2.97
N GLN A 194 18.80 6.51 -3.55
CA GLN A 194 18.62 7.95 -3.60
C GLN A 194 19.00 8.51 -4.97
N TRP A 195 18.38 9.60 -5.38
CA TRP A 195 18.76 10.32 -6.60
C TRP A 195 18.51 11.83 -6.51
N THR A 196 19.10 12.58 -7.43
CA THR A 196 18.95 14.03 -7.58
C THR A 196 18.21 14.36 -8.86
N MET A 197 17.03 14.99 -8.74
CA MET A 197 16.27 15.58 -9.85
C MET A 197 16.61 17.07 -10.00
N ASP A 198 16.94 17.50 -11.23
CA ASP A 198 17.45 18.85 -11.51
C ASP A 198 16.37 19.94 -11.69
N GLY A 199 15.09 19.57 -11.74
CA GLY A 199 13.99 20.49 -12.06
C GLY A 199 13.75 20.73 -13.56
N ALA A 200 14.68 20.33 -14.42
CA ALA A 200 14.67 20.53 -15.87
C ALA A 200 14.47 19.21 -16.67
N GLY A 201 14.30 18.08 -15.99
CA GLY A 201 13.96 16.80 -16.60
C GLY A 201 15.10 15.78 -16.62
N HIS A 202 16.13 15.95 -15.79
CA HIS A 202 17.23 14.98 -15.65
C HIS A 202 17.37 14.48 -14.20
N VAL A 203 17.63 13.18 -14.09
CA VAL A 203 18.20 12.58 -12.88
C VAL A 203 19.71 12.62 -13.06
N THR A 204 20.38 13.53 -12.35
CA THR A 204 21.78 13.90 -12.64
C THR A 204 22.81 13.10 -11.87
N ALA A 205 22.40 12.50 -10.75
CA ALA A 205 23.20 11.62 -9.91
C ALA A 205 22.28 10.77 -9.02
N GLY A 206 22.81 9.69 -8.48
CA GLY A 206 22.15 8.86 -7.49
C GLY A 206 22.85 7.53 -7.29
N GLU A 207 22.40 6.77 -6.30
CA GLU A 207 22.89 5.44 -5.94
C GLU A 207 21.70 4.53 -5.63
N LEU A 208 21.77 3.27 -6.06
CA LEU A 208 20.73 2.26 -5.91
C LEU A 208 21.35 0.95 -5.40
N ASP A 209 20.79 0.41 -4.33
CA ASP A 209 21.01 -0.97 -3.90
C ASP A 209 19.89 -1.85 -4.47
N VAL A 210 20.26 -3.04 -4.94
CA VAL A 210 19.33 -4.01 -5.52
C VAL A 210 19.61 -5.41 -4.97
N ASN A 211 18.56 -6.08 -4.54
CA ASN A 211 18.55 -7.49 -4.23
C ASN A 211 17.49 -8.16 -5.11
N ASP A 212 17.92 -8.75 -6.24
CA ASP A 212 17.06 -9.50 -7.17
C ASP A 212 17.33 -10.99 -6.96
N SER A 213 16.37 -11.71 -6.40
CA SER A 213 16.44 -13.17 -6.26
C SER A 213 17.71 -13.65 -5.52
N LEU A 214 18.01 -13.03 -4.37
CA LEU A 214 19.23 -13.20 -3.56
C LEU A 214 20.53 -12.67 -4.21
N SER A 215 20.45 -12.05 -5.40
CA SER A 215 21.58 -11.44 -6.09
C SER A 215 21.73 -9.97 -5.73
N VAL A 216 22.84 -9.67 -5.06
CA VAL A 216 23.07 -8.45 -4.26
C VAL A 216 24.01 -7.49 -4.99
N LEU A 217 23.49 -6.40 -5.57
CA LEU A 217 24.23 -5.32 -6.28
C LEU A 217 24.25 -4.01 -5.48
N HIS A 218 25.43 -3.60 -4.99
CA HIS A 218 25.54 -2.58 -3.93
C HIS A 218 26.74 -1.63 -4.05
N PRO A 219 26.52 -0.30 -3.98
CA PRO A 219 25.48 0.41 -4.72
C PRO A 219 25.87 0.57 -6.19
N THR A 220 24.89 0.76 -7.07
CA THR A 220 25.12 1.16 -8.47
C THR A 220 24.71 2.61 -8.70
N ASN A 221 25.47 3.33 -9.54
CA ASN A 221 25.15 4.71 -9.89
C ASN A 221 23.89 4.76 -10.77
N VAL A 222 22.99 5.72 -10.50
CA VAL A 222 21.83 6.00 -11.36
C VAL A 222 21.93 7.38 -12.02
N VAL A 223 21.53 7.44 -13.28
CA VAL A 223 21.27 8.66 -14.05
C VAL A 223 20.01 8.46 -14.88
N GLY A 224 19.40 9.53 -15.39
CA GLY A 224 18.18 9.37 -16.17
C GLY A 224 17.55 10.67 -16.67
N THR A 225 16.36 10.53 -17.23
CA THR A 225 15.52 11.65 -17.66
C THR A 225 14.10 11.47 -17.13
N TYR A 226 13.37 12.58 -16.97
CA TYR A 226 11.98 12.56 -16.54
C TYR A 226 11.16 13.72 -17.13
N SER A 227 9.85 13.53 -17.25
CA SER A 227 8.90 14.56 -17.69
C SER A 227 7.62 14.50 -16.85
N VAL A 228 6.94 15.63 -16.66
CA VAL A 228 5.71 15.74 -15.83
C VAL A 228 4.57 16.30 -16.68
N GLY A 229 3.45 15.58 -16.73
CA GLY A 229 2.20 16.01 -17.35
C GLY A 229 1.38 16.92 -16.43
N ALA A 230 1.11 18.14 -16.89
CA ALA A 230 0.49 19.20 -16.08
C ALA A 230 -1.00 18.99 -15.73
N SER A 231 -1.69 18.03 -16.35
CA SER A 231 -3.15 17.86 -16.20
C SER A 231 -3.57 16.96 -15.04
N ASN A 232 -2.79 15.93 -14.73
CA ASN A 232 -3.12 14.89 -13.73
C ASN A 232 -1.91 14.45 -12.88
N GLY A 233 -0.77 15.11 -13.02
CA GLY A 233 0.46 14.77 -12.31
C GLY A 233 1.12 13.48 -12.78
N ARG A 234 0.63 12.85 -13.86
CA ARG A 234 1.29 11.70 -14.49
C ARG A 234 2.55 12.16 -15.21
N GLY A 235 3.68 11.56 -14.90
CA GLY A 235 4.94 11.72 -15.62
C GLY A 235 5.45 10.43 -16.22
N THR A 236 6.61 10.51 -16.86
CA THR A 236 7.40 9.36 -17.30
C THR A 236 8.87 9.59 -16.93
N ALA A 237 9.58 8.54 -16.57
CA ALA A 237 11.02 8.57 -16.32
C ALA A 237 11.73 7.42 -17.05
N GLN A 238 12.98 7.63 -17.40
CA GLN A 238 13.90 6.58 -17.84
C GLN A 238 15.13 6.65 -16.95
N ILE A 239 15.40 5.58 -16.20
CA ILE A 239 16.50 5.48 -15.24
C ILE A 239 17.47 4.39 -15.71
N SER A 240 18.75 4.74 -15.83
CA SER A 240 19.82 3.86 -16.27
C SER A 240 20.82 3.62 -15.13
N SER A 241 21.18 2.35 -14.91
CA SER A 241 22.20 1.90 -13.97
C SER A 241 22.92 0.67 -14.52
N THR A 242 23.83 0.05 -13.74
CA THR A 242 24.41 -1.26 -14.13
C THR A 242 23.41 -2.42 -14.07
N PHE A 243 22.23 -2.23 -13.46
CA PHE A 243 21.14 -3.22 -13.48
C PHE A 243 20.37 -3.20 -14.82
N GLY A 244 20.48 -2.10 -15.58
CA GLY A 244 19.81 -1.92 -16.87
C GLY A 244 19.26 -0.50 -17.03
N THR A 245 18.54 -0.28 -18.12
CA THR A 245 17.68 0.90 -18.27
C THR A 245 16.24 0.48 -18.03
N GLN A 246 15.57 1.14 -17.09
CA GLN A 246 14.18 0.89 -16.70
C GLN A 246 13.34 2.11 -17.06
N ASN A 247 12.15 1.90 -17.60
CA ASN A 247 11.20 2.94 -17.98
C ASN A 247 10.04 2.95 -17.00
N PHE A 248 9.69 4.11 -16.47
CA PHE A 248 8.64 4.26 -15.47
C PHE A 248 7.54 5.22 -15.94
N ALA A 249 6.31 4.95 -15.54
CA ALA A 249 5.32 5.99 -15.31
C ALA A 249 5.35 6.37 -13.82
N PHE A 250 4.97 7.60 -13.50
CA PHE A 250 4.87 8.04 -12.11
C PHE A 250 3.74 9.04 -11.92
N TYR A 251 3.25 9.18 -10.69
CA TYR A 251 2.14 10.03 -10.32
C TYR A 251 2.53 10.91 -9.13
N VAL A 252 2.59 12.22 -9.36
CA VAL A 252 2.99 13.21 -8.34
C VAL A 252 1.86 13.40 -7.33
N VAL A 253 2.09 13.04 -6.06
CA VAL A 253 1.22 13.46 -4.94
C VAL A 253 1.58 14.89 -4.55
N SER A 254 2.88 15.15 -4.34
CA SER A 254 3.40 16.47 -3.99
C SER A 254 4.84 16.63 -4.45
N GLY A 255 5.46 17.80 -4.20
CA GLY A 255 6.90 17.96 -4.40
C GLY A 255 7.79 17.09 -3.50
N ASN A 256 7.20 16.36 -2.54
CA ASN A 256 7.92 15.51 -1.57
C ASN A 256 7.53 14.02 -1.63
N ASP A 257 6.57 13.65 -2.49
CA ASP A 257 5.99 12.30 -2.58
C ASP A 257 5.52 12.08 -4.02
N VAL A 258 6.09 11.05 -4.66
CA VAL A 258 5.76 10.62 -6.02
C VAL A 258 5.69 9.10 -6.05
N LYS A 259 4.58 8.55 -6.56
CA LYS A 259 4.37 7.11 -6.72
C LYS A 259 4.90 6.65 -8.08
N PHE A 260 5.77 5.65 -8.10
CA PHE A 260 6.44 5.13 -9.30
C PHE A 260 5.97 3.71 -9.63
N ILE A 261 5.83 3.44 -10.93
CA ILE A 261 5.52 2.14 -11.51
C ILE A 261 6.41 1.89 -12.73
N GLU A 262 7.08 0.76 -12.75
CA GLU A 262 7.84 0.22 -13.88
C GLU A 262 6.88 -0.02 -15.08
N THR A 263 7.34 0.16 -16.32
CA THR A 263 6.51 0.06 -17.55
C THR A 263 7.17 -0.68 -18.72
N ASP A 264 8.36 -1.25 -18.52
CA ASP A 264 8.96 -2.22 -19.43
C ASP A 264 8.29 -3.60 -19.28
N VAL A 265 8.90 -4.61 -19.90
CA VAL A 265 8.42 -5.99 -19.86
C VAL A 265 8.85 -6.71 -18.58
N GLN A 266 10.05 -6.39 -18.08
CA GLN A 266 10.72 -7.04 -16.96
C GLN A 266 12.01 -6.23 -16.62
N PRO A 267 12.33 -5.91 -15.34
CA PRO A 267 11.61 -6.23 -14.08
C PRO A 267 10.21 -5.61 -14.02
N THR A 268 9.42 -5.94 -13.01
CA THR A 268 8.13 -5.31 -12.72
C THR A 268 8.15 -4.86 -11.26
N VAL A 269 8.39 -3.57 -11.03
CA VAL A 269 8.55 -2.99 -9.68
C VAL A 269 7.73 -1.72 -9.50
N SER A 270 7.46 -1.38 -8.24
CA SER A 270 6.80 -0.12 -7.88
C SER A 270 7.13 0.29 -6.46
N GLY A 271 6.86 1.54 -6.14
CA GLY A 271 6.91 2.06 -4.77
C GLY A 271 6.88 3.58 -4.74
N GLU A 272 7.35 4.15 -3.65
CA GLU A 272 7.31 5.60 -3.42
C GLU A 272 8.71 6.23 -3.52
N VAL A 273 8.71 7.50 -3.91
CA VAL A 273 9.88 8.35 -4.04
C VAL A 273 9.66 9.58 -3.16
N LEU A 274 10.32 9.58 -2.01
CA LEU A 274 10.13 10.55 -0.94
C LEU A 274 11.25 11.58 -0.92
N ARG A 275 10.97 12.81 -0.50
CA ARG A 275 12.01 13.85 -0.32
C ARG A 275 13.10 13.34 0.62
N GLN A 276 14.37 13.35 0.19
CA GLN A 276 15.49 12.91 1.05
C GLN A 276 15.66 13.85 2.26
N ALA A 277 16.06 13.31 3.41
CA ALA A 277 16.47 14.09 4.57
C ALA A 277 17.66 15.03 4.24
N THR A 278 17.85 16.06 5.05
CA THR A 278 18.97 17.01 4.88
C THR A 278 20.22 16.56 5.63
N THR A 279 21.41 16.90 5.11
CA THR A 279 22.68 16.66 5.81
C THR A 279 22.79 17.46 7.11
N PRO A 280 23.49 16.94 8.15
CA PRO A 280 24.09 15.61 8.24
C PRO A 280 23.06 14.49 8.40
N PHE A 281 23.28 13.36 7.74
CA PHE A 281 22.41 12.19 7.86
C PHE A 281 22.69 11.46 9.19
N ASN A 282 21.69 11.36 10.05
CA ASN A 282 21.72 10.55 11.26
C ASN A 282 20.32 10.05 11.65
N LEU A 283 20.27 9.03 12.51
CA LEU A 283 19.04 8.53 13.13
C LEU A 283 19.10 8.85 14.62
N ASN A 284 18.02 9.35 15.21
CA ASN A 284 17.98 9.69 16.63
C ASN A 284 16.61 9.41 17.23
N GLY A 285 16.59 8.85 18.44
CA GLY A 285 15.36 8.35 19.07
C GLY A 285 15.00 6.94 18.59
N SER A 286 13.79 6.50 18.89
CA SER A 286 13.33 5.15 18.56
C SER A 286 12.64 5.11 17.20
N TYR A 287 12.76 4.00 16.48
CA TYR A 287 12.14 3.75 15.19
C TYR A 287 11.41 2.41 15.23
N ALA A 288 10.14 2.40 14.87
CA ALA A 288 9.40 1.17 14.61
C ALA A 288 9.60 0.79 13.14
N PHE A 289 9.84 -0.48 12.84
CA PHE A 289 10.10 -0.95 11.48
C PHE A 289 9.22 -2.15 11.11
N ILE A 290 9.01 -2.32 9.81
CA ILE A 290 8.37 -3.49 9.22
C ILE A 290 9.10 -3.84 7.92
N LEU A 291 9.32 -5.13 7.70
CA LEU A 291 9.96 -5.73 6.53
C LEU A 291 9.09 -6.86 6.00
N GLY A 292 8.96 -6.95 4.69
CA GLY A 292 8.35 -8.06 3.98
C GLY A 292 9.22 -8.49 2.80
N GLY A 293 9.09 -9.74 2.39
CA GLY A 293 9.90 -10.30 1.33
C GLY A 293 9.92 -11.82 1.34
N VAL A 294 11.07 -12.40 0.99
CA VAL A 294 11.29 -13.84 1.04
C VAL A 294 12.62 -14.21 1.72
N ASP A 295 12.68 -15.40 2.28
CA ASP A 295 13.88 -15.99 2.87
C ASP A 295 14.85 -16.56 1.79
N SER A 296 15.98 -17.11 2.24
CA SER A 296 16.93 -17.85 1.38
C SER A 296 16.33 -19.07 0.63
N GLY A 297 15.23 -19.63 1.13
CA GLY A 297 14.42 -20.67 0.49
C GLY A 297 13.40 -20.15 -0.53
N LEU A 298 13.33 -18.83 -0.75
CA LEU A 298 12.33 -18.14 -1.58
C LEU A 298 10.88 -18.36 -1.10
N ARG A 299 10.70 -18.42 0.23
CA ARG A 299 9.41 -18.52 0.94
C ARG A 299 9.07 -17.19 1.59
N ALA A 300 7.78 -16.84 1.67
CA ALA A 300 7.37 -15.55 2.22
C ALA A 300 7.84 -15.39 3.67
N GLN A 301 8.47 -14.25 3.95
CA GLN A 301 9.00 -13.90 5.26
C GLN A 301 8.63 -12.45 5.60
N ALA A 302 8.34 -12.21 6.87
CA ALA A 302 8.08 -10.88 7.40
C ALA A 302 8.72 -10.68 8.77
N ALA A 303 9.19 -9.47 9.03
CA ALA A 303 9.78 -9.09 10.31
C ALA A 303 9.32 -7.70 10.74
N GLY A 304 9.11 -7.50 12.04
CA GLY A 304 8.72 -6.21 12.60
C GLY A 304 9.43 -5.96 13.91
N GLY A 305 9.54 -4.71 14.34
CA GLY A 305 10.25 -4.42 15.58
C GLY A 305 10.44 -2.95 15.90
N ILE A 306 11.25 -2.70 16.94
CA ILE A 306 11.65 -1.36 17.37
C ILE A 306 13.15 -1.35 17.66
N VAL A 307 13.85 -0.38 17.09
CA VAL A 307 15.26 -0.05 17.40
C VAL A 307 15.35 1.34 18.02
N SER A 308 16.43 1.60 18.77
CA SER A 308 16.75 2.94 19.29
C SER A 308 18.08 3.42 18.71
N ALA A 309 18.15 4.67 18.25
CA ALA A 309 19.33 5.28 17.66
C ALA A 309 19.82 6.46 18.50
N ASP A 310 21.13 6.55 18.74
CA ASP A 310 21.73 7.55 19.63
C ASP A 310 22.09 8.88 18.96
N GLY A 311 21.92 9.01 17.64
CA GLY A 311 22.36 10.18 16.86
C GLY A 311 23.86 10.22 16.57
N ALA A 312 24.64 9.27 17.07
CA ALA A 312 26.11 9.19 17.00
C ALA A 312 26.63 7.94 16.26
N GLY A 313 25.75 7.21 15.56
CA GLY A 313 26.12 6.04 14.75
C GLY A 313 25.92 4.70 15.44
N HIS A 314 25.20 4.62 16.57
CA HIS A 314 24.87 3.34 17.21
C HIS A 314 23.37 3.11 17.25
N LEU A 315 22.97 1.85 17.05
CA LEU A 315 21.65 1.34 17.39
C LEU A 315 21.74 0.52 18.68
N ASN A 316 20.69 0.59 19.51
CA ASN A 316 20.47 -0.22 20.70
C ASN A 316 21.62 -0.19 21.72
N SER A 317 22.40 0.91 21.74
CA SER A 317 23.56 1.09 22.62
C SER A 317 23.18 1.34 24.08
N SER A 318 22.01 1.94 24.32
CA SER A 318 21.53 2.27 25.67
C SER A 318 20.58 1.22 26.24
N GLN A 319 19.79 0.56 25.40
CA GLN A 319 18.86 -0.53 25.71
C GLN A 319 18.73 -1.43 24.46
N PRO A 320 18.48 -2.74 24.60
CA PRO A 320 18.23 -3.60 23.44
C PRO A 320 16.98 -3.16 22.67
N GLY A 321 17.00 -3.35 21.35
CA GLY A 321 15.79 -3.28 20.53
C GLY A 321 15.01 -4.60 20.59
N VAL A 322 13.90 -4.66 19.85
CA VAL A 322 13.09 -5.88 19.71
C VAL A 322 12.81 -6.16 18.24
N LEU A 323 12.76 -7.45 17.90
CA LEU A 323 12.34 -7.97 16.60
C LEU A 323 11.42 -9.17 16.81
N ASP A 324 10.36 -9.25 16.03
CA ASP A 324 9.57 -10.45 15.79
C ASP A 324 9.77 -10.88 14.33
N LEU A 325 9.72 -12.18 14.09
CA LEU A 325 9.89 -12.80 12.78
C LEU A 325 8.76 -13.79 12.56
N ASN A 326 8.19 -13.77 11.35
CA ASN A 326 7.32 -14.82 10.84
C ASN A 326 7.89 -15.30 9.49
N ASP A 327 8.39 -16.52 9.48
CA ASP A 327 9.17 -17.11 8.39
C ASP A 327 8.47 -18.39 7.90
N ASP A 328 8.00 -18.36 6.64
CA ASP A 328 7.20 -19.40 5.97
C ASP A 328 5.90 -19.81 6.70
N ALA A 329 5.41 -18.99 7.65
CA ALA A 329 4.44 -19.39 8.66
C ALA A 329 4.84 -20.65 9.46
N VAL A 330 6.12 -21.04 9.46
CA VAL A 330 6.65 -22.22 10.18
C VAL A 330 7.47 -21.77 11.39
N THR A 331 8.38 -20.81 11.19
CA THR A 331 9.26 -20.28 12.23
C THR A 331 8.73 -18.92 12.68
N VAL A 332 8.00 -18.91 13.79
CA VAL A 332 7.54 -17.68 14.45
C VAL A 332 8.42 -17.42 15.68
N LEU A 333 9.14 -16.31 15.67
CA LEU A 333 10.00 -15.86 16.78
C LEU A 333 9.44 -14.54 17.32
N LEU A 334 9.21 -14.46 18.63
CA LEU A 334 8.63 -13.28 19.27
C LEU A 334 9.57 -12.67 20.30
N GLY A 335 9.67 -11.35 20.35
CA GLY A 335 10.42 -10.62 21.38
C GLY A 335 11.94 -10.80 21.30
N GLN A 336 12.49 -11.07 20.12
CA GLN A 336 13.92 -11.30 19.94
C GLN A 336 14.72 -10.02 20.24
N SER A 337 15.68 -10.12 21.14
CA SER A 337 16.50 -8.98 21.58
C SER A 337 17.49 -8.56 20.50
N LEU A 338 17.37 -7.33 20.00
CA LEU A 338 18.34 -6.73 19.09
C LEU A 338 19.47 -6.09 19.91
N THR A 339 20.64 -6.70 19.87
CA THR A 339 21.85 -6.20 20.54
C THR A 339 22.35 -4.89 19.93
N ALA A 340 23.22 -4.19 20.66
CA ALA A 340 23.88 -2.98 20.17
C ALA A 340 24.65 -3.27 18.86
N THR A 341 24.50 -2.37 17.89
CA THR A 341 25.21 -2.39 16.60
C THR A 341 25.54 -0.96 16.16
N THR A 342 26.23 -0.80 15.04
CA THR A 342 26.53 0.50 14.43
C THR A 342 25.78 0.72 13.13
N TYR A 343 25.58 2.00 12.79
CA TYR A 343 25.21 2.45 11.46
C TYR A 343 26.12 3.61 11.06
N SER A 344 26.31 3.80 9.76
CA SER A 344 27.01 4.98 9.23
C SER A 344 26.36 5.40 7.91
N PHE A 345 26.36 6.70 7.61
CA PHE A 345 25.86 7.25 6.35
C PHE A 345 27.02 7.81 5.51
N SER A 346 26.96 7.60 4.20
CA SER A 346 27.78 8.28 3.21
C SER A 346 27.39 9.76 3.08
N ALA A 347 28.21 10.54 2.36
CA ALA A 347 27.87 11.91 1.99
C ALA A 347 26.64 12.02 1.06
N THR A 348 26.25 10.92 0.40
CA THR A 348 25.07 10.79 -0.47
C THR A 348 23.79 10.39 0.28
N GLY A 349 23.90 9.98 1.55
CA GLY A 349 22.75 9.59 2.38
C GLY A 349 22.42 8.10 2.38
N ARG A 350 23.22 7.27 1.71
CA ARG A 350 23.16 5.80 1.84
C ARG A 350 23.80 5.38 3.16
N GLY A 351 23.08 4.62 3.98
CA GLY A 351 23.60 4.01 5.20
C GLY A 351 23.66 2.49 5.14
N THR A 352 24.37 1.87 6.09
CA THR A 352 24.32 0.41 6.31
C THR A 352 24.29 0.07 7.81
N THR A 353 23.59 -1.01 8.19
CA THR A 353 23.55 -1.56 9.55
C THR A 353 23.20 -3.05 9.55
N THR A 354 23.11 -3.69 10.72
CA THR A 354 22.57 -5.04 10.90
C THR A 354 21.41 -5.04 11.90
N LEU A 355 20.32 -5.75 11.59
CA LEU A 355 19.23 -6.00 12.53
C LEU A 355 19.50 -7.32 13.24
N GLY A 356 20.39 -7.27 14.25
CA GLY A 356 20.86 -8.44 14.96
C GLY A 356 21.67 -9.37 14.05
N ASN A 357 21.37 -10.67 14.10
CA ASN A 357 21.91 -11.68 13.19
C ASN A 357 20.90 -12.10 12.10
N PHE A 358 19.83 -11.33 11.91
CA PHE A 358 18.76 -11.66 10.96
C PHE A 358 19.03 -11.05 9.58
N PHE A 359 19.32 -9.75 9.54
CA PHE A 359 19.43 -9.00 8.27
C PHE A 359 20.58 -7.99 8.28
N GLY A 360 21.40 -7.99 7.24
CA GLY A 360 22.22 -6.83 6.84
C GLY A 360 21.39 -5.88 5.98
N MET A 361 21.27 -4.61 6.36
CA MET A 361 20.40 -3.63 5.69
C MET A 361 21.17 -2.42 5.16
N ALA A 362 20.76 -1.91 3.99
CA ALA A 362 20.99 -0.53 3.60
C ALA A 362 19.85 0.37 4.09
N LEU A 363 20.15 1.66 4.31
CA LEU A 363 19.22 2.65 4.86
C LEU A 363 19.21 3.93 4.03
N TYR A 364 18.03 4.46 3.73
CA TYR A 364 17.87 5.70 2.99
C TYR A 364 16.85 6.62 3.70
N PRO A 365 17.29 7.70 4.38
CA PRO A 365 16.42 8.52 5.22
C PRO A 365 15.67 9.61 4.43
N ALA A 366 14.35 9.63 4.58
CA ALA A 366 13.45 10.64 4.05
C ALA A 366 13.20 11.79 5.04
N ALA A 367 12.84 12.97 4.52
CA ALA A 367 12.60 14.18 5.29
C ALA A 367 11.33 14.13 6.16
N ASN A 368 10.44 13.16 5.94
CA ASN A 368 9.25 12.90 6.76
C ASN A 368 9.53 12.00 7.98
N GLY A 369 10.76 11.50 8.15
CA GLY A 369 11.14 10.59 9.23
C GLY A 369 11.01 9.10 8.88
N THR A 370 10.63 8.76 7.64
CA THR A 370 10.77 7.41 7.09
C THR A 370 12.25 7.12 6.78
N VAL A 371 12.63 5.86 6.89
CA VAL A 371 13.89 5.32 6.40
C VAL A 371 13.54 4.11 5.54
N ASP A 372 13.83 4.16 4.24
CA ASP A 372 13.64 3.03 3.35
C ASP A 372 14.76 2.01 3.59
N LEU A 373 14.40 0.73 3.59
CA LEU A 373 15.25 -0.39 3.96
C LEU A 373 15.24 -1.46 2.86
N VAL A 374 16.42 -1.95 2.48
CA VAL A 374 16.59 -3.13 1.63
C VAL A 374 17.70 -4.02 2.20
N GLU A 375 17.53 -5.32 2.11
CA GLU A 375 18.50 -6.33 2.57
C GLU A 375 19.66 -6.48 1.58
N ILE A 376 20.88 -6.52 2.12
CA ILE A 376 22.14 -6.37 1.36
C ILE A 376 23.16 -7.49 1.65
N ASP A 377 22.77 -8.55 2.37
CA ASP A 377 23.65 -9.67 2.72
C ASP A 377 23.39 -10.96 1.91
N GLY A 378 22.24 -11.04 1.23
CA GLY A 378 21.86 -12.16 0.37
C GLY A 378 21.25 -13.37 1.10
N ASN A 379 20.89 -13.23 2.38
CA ASN A 379 20.21 -14.29 3.15
C ASN A 379 18.68 -14.32 2.95
N GLY A 380 18.14 -13.30 2.29
CA GLY A 380 16.76 -13.18 1.84
C GLY A 380 16.65 -12.11 0.74
N VAL A 381 15.40 -11.76 0.41
CA VAL A 381 15.05 -10.54 -0.33
C VAL A 381 14.03 -9.75 0.48
N MET A 382 14.48 -9.18 1.59
CA MET A 382 13.66 -8.38 2.50
C MET A 382 13.76 -6.88 2.19
N SER A 383 12.63 -6.19 2.21
CA SER A 383 12.56 -4.73 2.08
C SER A 383 11.41 -4.16 2.91
N GLY A 384 11.43 -2.85 3.14
CA GLY A 384 10.37 -2.18 3.90
C GLY A 384 10.82 -0.83 4.43
N THR A 385 10.26 -0.42 5.56
CA THR A 385 10.52 0.91 6.12
C THR A 385 10.69 0.89 7.64
N ALA A 386 11.45 1.85 8.15
CA ALA A 386 11.42 2.26 9.54
C ALA A 386 10.85 3.68 9.67
N LEU A 387 10.08 3.94 10.73
CA LEU A 387 9.40 5.20 10.98
C LEU A 387 9.77 5.71 12.38
N ALA A 388 10.21 6.97 12.45
CA ALA A 388 10.57 7.61 13.72
C ALA A 388 9.37 7.66 14.70
N GLN A 389 9.54 7.08 15.89
CA GLN A 389 8.52 7.09 16.93
C GLN A 389 8.33 8.50 17.52
N SER A 390 7.09 8.90 17.76
CA SER A 390 6.75 10.22 18.31
C SER A 390 5.46 10.20 19.14
N GLY A 391 5.26 11.20 20.00
CA GLY A 391 4.05 11.32 20.83
C GLY A 391 4.03 10.40 22.06
N THR A 392 5.14 10.33 22.80
CA THR A 392 5.25 9.49 24.01
C THR A 392 4.40 10.00 25.18
N PRO A 393 3.93 9.12 26.09
CA PRO A 393 4.16 7.67 26.13
C PRO A 393 3.28 6.88 25.13
N LEU A 394 3.92 6.01 24.36
CA LEU A 394 3.24 5.05 23.48
C LEU A 394 2.78 3.82 24.28
N GLY A 395 1.63 3.25 23.91
CA GLY A 395 0.97 2.18 24.66
C GLY A 395 -0.55 2.22 24.51
N THR A 396 -1.27 1.64 25.47
CA THR A 396 -2.73 1.44 25.38
C THR A 396 -3.52 2.74 25.18
N SER A 397 -3.16 3.81 25.89
CA SER A 397 -3.86 5.10 25.83
C SER A 397 -3.54 5.92 24.59
N ALA A 398 -2.41 5.66 23.92
CA ALA A 398 -2.04 6.31 22.66
C ALA A 398 -2.83 5.74 21.47
N LEU A 399 -3.25 4.47 21.55
CA LEU A 399 -4.18 3.84 20.59
C LEU A 399 -5.62 4.15 20.97
N SER A 400 -6.17 5.23 20.42
CA SER A 400 -7.56 5.63 20.68
C SER A 400 -8.24 6.15 19.42
N GLY A 401 -9.51 5.82 19.26
CA GLY A 401 -10.32 6.18 18.10
C GLY A 401 -10.24 5.15 16.97
N ASN A 402 -10.61 5.61 15.78
CA ASN A 402 -10.74 4.77 14.59
C ASN A 402 -9.46 4.85 13.75
N TYR A 403 -9.07 3.73 13.15
CA TYR A 403 -7.94 3.62 12.24
C TYR A 403 -8.39 2.89 10.98
N ALA A 404 -8.04 3.42 9.82
CA ALA A 404 -8.01 2.64 8.59
C ALA A 404 -6.96 1.53 8.76
N LEU A 405 -7.29 0.32 8.32
CA LEU A 405 -6.39 -0.84 8.31
C LEU A 405 -6.06 -1.19 6.85
N ASN A 406 -4.79 -1.52 6.61
CA ASN A 406 -4.35 -2.33 5.48
C ASN A 406 -3.40 -3.42 6.00
N PHE A 407 -3.57 -4.65 5.54
CA PHE A 407 -2.78 -5.81 5.95
C PHE A 407 -2.74 -6.79 4.78
N THR A 408 -1.55 -7.17 4.32
CA THR A 408 -1.33 -7.87 3.05
C THR A 408 -0.14 -8.82 3.13
N GLY A 409 -0.14 -9.86 2.29
CA GLY A 409 0.90 -10.90 2.23
C GLY A 409 0.31 -12.28 1.90
N THR A 410 1.00 -13.35 2.28
CA THR A 410 0.66 -14.72 1.86
C THR A 410 -0.23 -15.45 2.85
N ASN A 411 -1.32 -16.04 2.36
CA ASN A 411 -2.14 -17.02 3.07
C ASN A 411 -1.69 -18.44 2.70
N PHE A 412 -1.07 -19.16 3.63
CA PHE A 412 -0.48 -20.48 3.39
C PHE A 412 -1.49 -21.63 3.35
N ALA A 413 -2.75 -21.41 3.73
CA ALA A 413 -3.81 -22.41 3.53
C ALA A 413 -4.18 -22.57 2.04
N ILE A 414 -3.93 -21.54 1.22
CA ILE A 414 -4.14 -21.57 -0.23
C ILE A 414 -2.88 -21.29 -1.07
N LEU A 415 -1.77 -20.87 -0.45
CA LEU A 415 -0.50 -20.49 -1.09
C LEU A 415 -0.66 -19.37 -2.15
N ASN A 416 -1.44 -18.33 -1.80
CA ASN A 416 -1.64 -17.13 -2.63
C ASN A 416 -1.79 -15.90 -1.71
N GLU A 417 -1.84 -14.70 -2.28
CA GLU A 417 -2.05 -13.45 -1.54
C GLU A 417 -3.43 -13.33 -0.85
N GLU A 418 -3.44 -12.73 0.35
CA GLU A 418 -4.63 -12.28 1.08
C GLU A 418 -4.49 -10.81 1.48
N ASP A 419 -5.43 -9.98 1.02
CA ASP A 419 -5.54 -8.58 1.41
C ASP A 419 -6.67 -8.35 2.39
N ILE A 420 -6.41 -7.49 3.36
CA ILE A 420 -7.39 -7.08 4.36
C ILE A 420 -7.36 -5.57 4.48
N THR A 421 -8.55 -4.99 4.43
CA THR A 421 -8.78 -3.57 4.63
C THR A 421 -9.94 -3.35 5.58
N GLY A 422 -10.12 -2.14 6.08
CA GLY A 422 -11.30 -1.79 6.87
C GLY A 422 -10.99 -0.81 7.99
N LEU A 423 -11.77 -0.91 9.06
CA LEU A 423 -11.73 0.00 10.20
C LEU A 423 -11.44 -0.80 11.47
N LEU A 424 -10.39 -0.42 12.19
CA LEU A 424 -10.10 -0.89 13.55
C LEU A 424 -10.32 0.27 14.53
N THR A 425 -11.17 0.06 15.52
CA THR A 425 -11.49 1.02 16.59
C THR A 425 -10.84 0.58 17.89
N SER A 426 -9.91 1.37 18.42
CA SER A 426 -9.34 1.19 19.75
C SER A 426 -10.00 2.12 20.77
N SER A 427 -10.31 1.57 21.95
CA SER A 427 -10.97 2.29 23.05
C SER A 427 -10.06 3.21 23.87
N GLY A 428 -8.74 3.22 23.64
CA GLY A 428 -7.75 3.82 24.55
C GLY A 428 -7.54 3.04 25.86
N ASN A 429 -8.30 1.98 26.09
CA ASN A 429 -8.23 1.10 27.28
C ASN A 429 -7.99 -0.37 26.90
N GLY A 430 -7.48 -0.62 25.68
CA GLY A 430 -7.05 -1.94 25.21
C GLY A 430 -8.13 -2.70 24.44
N ALA A 431 -9.42 -2.50 24.73
CA ALA A 431 -10.49 -3.12 23.95
C ALA A 431 -10.48 -2.62 22.50
N LEU A 432 -10.53 -3.58 21.57
CA LEU A 432 -10.55 -3.40 20.12
C LEU A 432 -11.89 -3.89 19.55
N SER A 433 -12.34 -3.21 18.50
CA SER A 433 -13.54 -3.52 17.72
C SER A 433 -13.37 -2.97 16.31
N GLY A 434 -14.37 -3.10 15.45
CA GLY A 434 -14.31 -2.57 14.09
C GLY A 434 -14.93 -3.50 13.05
N VAL A 435 -14.60 -3.28 11.79
CA VAL A 435 -15.14 -4.03 10.64
C VAL A 435 -14.05 -4.20 9.59
N LEU A 436 -13.84 -5.44 9.15
CA LEU A 436 -12.87 -5.81 8.11
C LEU A 436 -13.56 -6.21 6.81
N ASP A 437 -12.82 -6.04 5.72
CA ASP A 437 -13.15 -6.39 4.36
C ASP A 437 -11.93 -7.14 3.78
N ILE A 438 -12.11 -8.42 3.48
CA ILE A 438 -11.05 -9.35 3.10
C ILE A 438 -11.19 -9.70 1.62
N ASN A 439 -10.10 -9.63 0.86
CA ASN A 439 -9.95 -10.28 -0.44
C ASN A 439 -8.89 -11.40 -0.31
N ASN A 440 -9.34 -12.65 -0.13
CA ASN A 440 -8.46 -13.80 -0.06
C ASN A 440 -8.36 -14.44 -1.46
N PHE A 441 -7.40 -13.97 -2.26
CA PHE A 441 -7.20 -14.36 -3.67
C PHE A 441 -8.46 -14.42 -4.55
N GLY A 442 -9.26 -13.34 -4.54
CA GLY A 442 -10.54 -13.23 -5.25
C GLY A 442 -11.75 -13.74 -4.46
N SER A 443 -11.56 -14.46 -3.35
CA SER A 443 -12.64 -14.84 -2.42
C SER A 443 -12.97 -13.67 -1.49
N ILE A 444 -13.76 -12.71 -1.98
CA ILE A 444 -14.10 -11.52 -1.19
C ILE A 444 -15.12 -11.81 -0.08
N THR A 445 -14.88 -11.23 1.11
CA THR A 445 -15.83 -11.18 2.22
C THR A 445 -15.87 -9.78 2.81
N GLN A 446 -17.04 -9.15 2.79
CA GLN A 446 -17.20 -7.73 3.12
C GLN A 446 -18.03 -7.52 4.40
N GLY A 447 -17.66 -6.53 5.20
CA GLY A 447 -18.42 -6.08 6.36
C GLY A 447 -18.32 -7.00 7.58
N ILE A 448 -17.20 -7.71 7.74
CA ILE A 448 -17.00 -8.67 8.84
C ILE A 448 -16.71 -7.91 10.13
N ALA A 449 -17.60 -8.01 11.12
CA ALA A 449 -17.37 -7.40 12.41
C ALA A 449 -16.20 -8.07 13.18
N ILE A 450 -15.35 -7.25 13.77
CA ILE A 450 -14.36 -7.68 14.75
C ILE A 450 -15.10 -8.05 16.04
N SER A 451 -14.97 -9.30 16.47
CA SER A 451 -15.43 -9.79 17.77
C SER A 451 -14.56 -9.20 18.89
N PRO A 452 -15.02 -9.18 20.16
CA PRO A 452 -14.27 -8.57 21.26
C PRO A 452 -12.81 -9.04 21.32
N SER A 453 -11.91 -8.10 21.01
CA SER A 453 -10.46 -8.31 20.92
C SER A 453 -9.74 -7.29 21.81
N THR A 454 -8.46 -7.52 22.12
CA THR A 454 -7.72 -6.68 23.07
C THR A 454 -6.28 -6.47 22.61
N TYR A 455 -5.85 -5.22 22.53
CA TYR A 455 -4.44 -4.86 22.45
C TYR A 455 -3.78 -4.97 23.83
N THR A 456 -2.69 -5.74 23.90
CA THR A 456 -1.90 -5.98 25.11
C THR A 456 -0.47 -5.46 24.90
N PRO A 457 -0.05 -4.37 25.56
CA PRO A 457 1.33 -3.91 25.51
C PRO A 457 2.30 -4.98 26.04
N ALA A 458 3.43 -5.13 25.37
CA ALA A 458 4.53 -5.95 25.87
C ALA A 458 5.41 -5.13 26.81
N ASN A 459 5.60 -5.62 28.04
CA ASN A 459 6.45 -4.96 29.04
C ASN A 459 7.94 -5.25 28.81
N VAL A 460 8.51 -4.74 27.71
CA VAL A 460 9.94 -4.80 27.45
C VAL A 460 10.60 -3.51 27.97
N ALA A 461 11.62 -3.65 28.81
CA ALA A 461 12.26 -2.50 29.46
C ALA A 461 12.87 -1.54 28.42
N GLY A 462 12.51 -0.26 28.50
CA GLY A 462 13.01 0.78 27.59
C GLY A 462 12.31 0.85 26.21
N ILE A 463 11.42 -0.08 25.89
CA ILE A 463 10.69 -0.10 24.61
C ILE A 463 9.23 0.30 24.85
N SER A 464 8.71 1.26 24.08
CA SER A 464 7.32 1.71 24.15
C SER A 464 6.61 1.52 22.82
N GLY A 465 5.31 1.21 22.85
CA GLY A 465 4.51 1.00 21.65
C GLY A 465 4.56 -0.41 21.06
N TYR A 466 5.35 -1.32 21.63
CA TYR A 466 5.36 -2.75 21.28
C TYR A 466 4.27 -3.52 22.04
N GLY A 467 3.65 -4.52 21.42
CA GLY A 467 2.67 -5.42 22.03
C GLY A 467 1.96 -6.31 21.02
N SER A 468 0.91 -7.01 21.45
CA SER A 468 0.13 -7.91 20.60
C SER A 468 -1.35 -7.54 20.54
N ALA A 469 -2.00 -7.89 19.43
CA ALA A 469 -3.43 -7.66 19.19
C ALA A 469 -4.04 -8.82 18.38
N PRO A 470 -4.56 -9.88 19.02
CA PRO A 470 -5.33 -10.91 18.32
C PRO A 470 -6.67 -10.33 17.86
N ILE A 471 -6.91 -10.29 16.55
CA ILE A 471 -8.17 -9.83 15.94
C ILE A 471 -9.01 -11.06 15.60
N ASN A 472 -10.18 -11.19 16.25
CA ASN A 472 -11.06 -12.34 16.05
C ASN A 472 -12.26 -11.93 15.17
N THR A 473 -12.57 -12.72 14.15
CA THR A 473 -13.69 -12.47 13.24
C THR A 473 -14.45 -13.76 12.92
N SER A 474 -15.61 -13.67 12.27
CA SER A 474 -16.30 -14.86 11.76
C SER A 474 -15.62 -15.52 10.56
N ALA A 475 -14.64 -14.86 9.93
CA ALA A 475 -13.85 -15.40 8.81
C ALA A 475 -12.55 -16.07 9.27
N GLY A 476 -12.08 -15.76 10.49
CA GLY A 476 -10.84 -16.26 11.04
C GLY A 476 -10.31 -15.36 12.16
N ASN A 477 -9.25 -15.84 12.80
CA ASN A 477 -8.44 -15.04 13.70
C ASN A 477 -7.18 -14.56 12.96
N PHE A 478 -6.62 -13.44 13.42
CA PHE A 478 -5.34 -12.89 12.97
C PHE A 478 -4.54 -12.52 14.22
N ASN A 479 -3.46 -13.23 14.51
CA ASN A 479 -2.61 -12.92 15.66
C ASN A 479 -1.55 -11.91 15.24
N MET A 480 -1.72 -10.64 15.63
CA MET A 480 -0.81 -9.56 15.21
C MET A 480 0.16 -9.16 16.33
N GLN A 481 1.42 -8.92 15.98
CA GLN A 481 2.30 -8.01 16.73
C GLN A 481 2.10 -6.57 16.26
N VAL A 482 2.36 -5.62 17.16
CA VAL A 482 1.97 -4.22 17.06
C VAL A 482 3.16 -3.34 17.40
N TYR A 483 3.52 -2.41 16.51
CA TYR A 483 4.59 -1.43 16.73
C TYR A 483 4.05 -0.02 16.47
N GLN A 484 3.70 0.69 17.55
CA GLN A 484 3.21 2.07 17.43
C GLN A 484 4.32 3.01 16.97
N VAL A 485 4.09 3.76 15.89
CA VAL A 485 4.95 4.88 15.51
C VAL A 485 4.52 6.11 16.30
N ASN A 486 3.23 6.40 16.29
CA ASN A 486 2.60 7.52 17.01
C ASN A 486 1.10 7.22 17.19
N SER A 487 0.32 8.14 17.77
CA SER A 487 -1.12 7.96 18.01
C SER A 487 -1.98 7.85 16.73
N LYS A 488 -1.39 8.02 15.55
CA LYS A 488 -2.03 7.96 14.22
C LYS A 488 -1.39 6.95 13.27
N THR A 489 -0.35 6.23 13.67
CA THR A 489 0.35 5.30 12.78
C THR A 489 0.94 4.14 13.58
N VAL A 490 0.61 2.92 13.16
CA VAL A 490 0.97 1.67 13.84
C VAL A 490 1.34 0.65 12.78
N LEU A 491 2.48 -0.01 12.91
CA LEU A 491 2.88 -1.11 12.05
C LEU A 491 2.39 -2.44 12.64
N LEU A 492 2.06 -3.38 11.76
CA LEU A 492 1.51 -4.70 12.09
C LEU A 492 2.32 -5.80 11.43
N LEU A 493 2.57 -6.88 12.18
CA LEU A 493 3.14 -8.14 11.68
C LEU A 493 2.17 -9.27 12.06
N ASP A 494 1.79 -10.11 11.10
CA ASP A 494 1.07 -11.35 11.39
C ASP A 494 2.02 -12.43 11.96
N VAL A 495 1.55 -13.17 12.96
CA VAL A 495 2.29 -14.28 13.59
C VAL A 495 1.45 -15.57 13.69
N ASP A 496 0.51 -15.77 12.76
CA ASP A 496 -0.24 -17.02 12.58
C ASP A 496 0.67 -18.12 11.98
N GLY A 497 1.49 -18.73 12.84
CA GLY A 497 2.32 -19.88 12.46
C GLY A 497 1.51 -21.17 12.17
N ASN A 498 2.22 -22.25 11.85
CA ASN A 498 1.69 -23.54 11.35
C ASN A 498 0.68 -24.28 12.25
N ASN A 499 0.49 -23.81 13.49
CA ASN A 499 -0.55 -24.29 14.40
C ASN A 499 -1.89 -23.55 14.23
N SER A 500 -1.92 -22.47 13.43
CA SER A 500 -3.13 -21.78 13.02
C SER A 500 -3.94 -22.63 12.03
N PRO A 501 -5.29 -22.60 12.07
CA PRO A 501 -6.13 -23.16 11.00
C PRO A 501 -5.90 -22.51 9.63
N VAL A 502 -5.37 -21.28 9.62
CA VAL A 502 -4.96 -20.54 8.43
C VAL A 502 -3.60 -19.91 8.74
N PRO A 503 -2.48 -20.58 8.44
CA PRO A 503 -1.14 -20.01 8.63
C PRO A 503 -0.91 -18.89 7.62
N ARG A 504 -0.19 -17.84 8.02
CA ARG A 504 0.00 -16.62 7.22
C ARG A 504 1.35 -15.99 7.43
N VAL A 505 1.75 -15.15 6.49
CA VAL A 505 2.81 -14.15 6.64
C VAL A 505 2.29 -12.85 6.02
N LEU A 506 1.72 -11.97 6.86
CA LEU A 506 1.21 -10.65 6.45
C LEU A 506 1.96 -9.51 7.17
N THR A 507 2.03 -8.36 6.52
CA THR A 507 2.48 -7.09 7.10
C THR A 507 1.46 -6.00 6.83
N GLY A 508 1.50 -4.90 7.58
CA GLY A 508 0.64 -3.76 7.27
C GLY A 508 0.64 -2.65 8.31
N VAL A 509 -0.42 -1.84 8.27
CA VAL A 509 -0.48 -0.55 8.94
C VAL A 509 -1.89 -0.21 9.43
N LEU A 510 -1.97 0.50 10.55
CA LEU A 510 -3.14 1.24 11.02
C LEU A 510 -2.88 2.74 10.92
N GLN A 511 -3.80 3.52 10.33
CA GLN A 511 -3.66 4.97 10.19
C GLN A 511 -4.93 5.77 10.56
N GLN A 512 -4.77 6.97 11.12
CA GLN A 512 -5.87 7.87 11.58
C GLN A 512 -5.69 9.33 11.15
#